data_AF-A0A7Y7BFC7-F1
#
_entry.id   AF-A0A7Y7BFC7-F1
#
_cell.length_a   1.000
_cell.length_b   1.000
_cell.length_c   1.000
_cell.angle_alpha   90.00
_cell.angle_beta   90.00
_cell.angle_gamma   90.00
#
_symmetry.space_group_name_H-M   'P 1'
#
loop_
_entity.id
_entity.type
_entity.pdbx_description
1 polymer ?
#
loop_
_entity_poly.entity_id
_entity_poly.type
_entity_poly.pdbx_seq_one_letter_code
_entity_poly.pdbx_strand_id
1 'polypeptide(L)'
;MIRKQNFKLNWKYAIGEMVLIFLGISLAIAFQNWNEDRKRELSEIVFLEELLEDLKRDSATVDRYAMLAKWKYEDGKYVEQFLKNELQEADYSLVLNNLFWNGRNVQYRPYIPTYDELISTGNLSTLQNAELRSKLRGLFNRYQKNETFFIEEFQQRKLNYNNHLFKYFSAELMSVIVEAPADDKERRKVLELADLSDYRMEFEAFKNDPESLQQVQICLGVDRENIQNQRYNLDLVSDILSIVRDEIKVKK
;
A
#
# COMPACT_ATOMS: atom_id res chain seq x y z
N MET A 1 -37.59 83.86 -2.53
CA MET A 1 -36.84 83.42 -1.33
C MET A 1 -36.94 81.90 -1.22
N ILE A 2 -35.85 81.17 -1.44
CA ILE A 2 -35.82 79.70 -1.30
C ILE A 2 -35.45 79.38 0.15
N ARG A 3 -36.35 78.77 0.91
CA ARG A 3 -36.12 78.30 2.29
C ARG A 3 -35.17 77.10 2.25
N LYS A 4 -33.96 77.25 2.80
CA LYS A 4 -33.05 76.13 3.08
C LYS A 4 -33.68 75.26 4.18
N GLN A 5 -34.06 74.04 3.87
CA GLN A 5 -34.47 73.06 4.89
C GLN A 5 -33.24 72.66 5.70
N ASN A 6 -33.24 72.96 6.99
CA ASN A 6 -32.25 72.44 7.93
C ASN A 6 -32.66 71.02 8.32
N PHE A 7 -32.15 70.01 7.61
CA PHE A 7 -32.24 68.61 8.03
C PHE A 7 -31.41 68.44 9.32
N LYS A 8 -32.06 68.52 10.48
CA LYS A 8 -31.43 68.13 11.74
C LYS A 8 -31.45 66.60 11.80
N LEU A 9 -30.31 65.97 11.51
CA LEU A 9 -30.12 64.52 11.62
C LEU A 9 -30.34 64.09 13.08
N ASN A 10 -31.26 63.15 13.30
CA ASN A 10 -31.50 62.59 14.62
C ASN A 10 -30.51 61.45 14.89
N TRP A 11 -29.37 61.79 15.50
CA TRP A 11 -28.27 60.85 15.77
C TRP A 11 -28.68 59.62 16.58
N LYS A 12 -29.66 59.72 17.49
CA LYS A 12 -30.14 58.54 18.25
C LYS A 12 -30.83 57.52 17.35
N TYR A 13 -31.60 58.00 16.38
CA TYR A 13 -32.28 57.15 15.41
C TYR A 13 -31.29 56.55 14.42
N ALA A 14 -30.38 57.37 13.87
CA ALA A 14 -29.35 56.92 12.93
C ALA A 14 -28.39 55.88 13.54
N ILE A 15 -28.01 56.04 14.82
CA ILE A 15 -27.21 55.05 15.54
C ILE A 15 -28.01 53.76 15.76
N GLY A 16 -29.29 53.86 16.16
CA GLY A 16 -30.16 52.69 16.31
C GLY A 16 -30.29 51.89 15.02
N GLU A 17 -30.47 52.57 13.88
CA GLU A 17 -30.55 51.96 12.55
C GLU A 17 -29.22 51.31 12.14
N MET A 18 -28.08 51.97 12.40
CA MET A 18 -26.76 51.39 12.14
C MET A 18 -26.49 50.14 12.98
N VAL A 19 -26.83 50.17 14.29
CA VAL A 19 -26.69 49.00 15.18
C VAL A 19 -27.60 47.86 14.73
N LEU A 20 -28.82 48.15 14.30
CA LEU A 20 -29.76 47.13 13.82
C LEU A 20 -29.29 46.48 12.51
N ILE A 21 -28.79 47.27 11.55
CA ILE A 21 -28.18 46.76 10.31
C ILE A 21 -26.95 45.92 10.63
N PHE A 22 -26.08 46.40 11.52
CA PHE A 22 -24.88 45.70 11.92
C PHE A 22 -25.19 44.34 12.58
N LEU A 23 -26.15 44.29 13.50
CA LEU A 23 -26.61 43.06 14.13
C LEU A 23 -27.24 42.10 13.10
N GLY A 24 -28.04 42.63 12.16
CA GLY A 24 -28.64 41.84 11.09
C GLY A 24 -27.60 41.16 10.20
N ILE A 25 -26.60 41.92 9.72
CA ILE A 25 -25.51 41.39 8.89
C ILE A 25 -24.65 40.39 9.70
N SER A 26 -24.33 40.71 10.95
CA SER A 26 -23.51 39.84 11.80
C SER A 26 -24.20 38.52 12.07
N LEU A 27 -25.50 38.53 12.37
CA LEU A 27 -26.30 37.31 12.57
C LEU A 27 -26.41 36.49 11.28
N ALA A 28 -26.58 37.14 10.13
CA ALA A 28 -26.63 36.44 8.85
C ALA A 28 -25.31 35.72 8.55
N ILE A 29 -24.17 36.38 8.73
CA ILE A 29 -22.84 35.78 8.56
C ILE A 29 -22.62 34.66 9.58
N ALA A 30 -23.00 34.87 10.85
CA ALA A 30 -22.85 33.85 11.90
C ALA A 30 -23.66 32.59 11.59
N PHE A 31 -24.92 32.75 11.15
CA PHE A 31 -25.77 31.63 10.76
C PHE A 31 -25.23 30.90 9.51
N GLN A 32 -24.73 31.65 8.53
CA GLN A 32 -24.10 31.07 7.34
C GLN A 32 -22.86 30.24 7.70
N ASN A 33 -21.95 30.79 8.49
CA ASN A 33 -20.74 30.09 8.96
C ASN A 33 -21.11 28.81 9.72
N TRP A 34 -22.07 28.89 10.65
CA TRP A 34 -22.54 27.72 11.39
C TRP A 34 -23.11 26.61 10.48
N ASN A 35 -23.89 26.98 9.46
CA ASN A 35 -24.42 26.03 8.49
C ASN A 35 -23.33 25.40 7.63
N GLU A 36 -22.32 26.19 7.23
CA GLU A 36 -21.16 25.71 6.46
C GLU A 36 -20.29 24.76 7.30
N ASP A 37 -20.02 25.10 8.57
CA ASP A 37 -19.25 24.26 9.48
C ASP A 37 -19.96 22.93 9.76
N ARG A 38 -21.28 22.96 10.00
CA ARG A 38 -22.10 21.73 10.13
C ARG A 38 -22.02 20.83 8.88
N LYS A 39 -22.10 21.42 7.69
CA LYS A 39 -21.97 20.65 6.43
C LYS A 39 -20.58 20.05 6.29
N ARG A 40 -19.55 20.78 6.70
CA ARG A 40 -18.16 20.32 6.68
C ARG A 40 -17.95 19.15 7.66
N GLU A 41 -18.49 19.23 8.86
CA GLU A 41 -18.43 18.14 9.85
C GLU A 41 -19.13 16.87 9.35
N LEU A 42 -20.31 16.99 8.74
CA LEU A 42 -21.01 15.84 8.14
C LEU A 42 -20.19 15.21 7.01
N SER A 43 -19.61 16.03 6.14
CA SER A 43 -18.74 15.54 5.06
C SER A 43 -17.47 14.87 5.60
N GLU A 44 -16.89 15.41 6.67
CA GLU A 44 -15.71 14.84 7.32
C GLU A 44 -16.01 13.46 7.92
N ILE A 45 -17.17 13.28 8.58
CA ILE A 45 -17.58 11.97 9.13
C ILE A 45 -17.67 10.94 8.01
N VAL A 46 -18.26 11.29 6.86
CA VAL A 46 -18.34 10.39 5.69
C VAL A 46 -16.96 9.98 5.22
N PHE A 47 -16.06 10.94 4.99
CA PHE A 47 -14.69 10.63 4.56
C PHE A 47 -13.91 9.80 5.60
N LEU A 48 -14.12 10.03 6.89
CA LEU A 48 -13.48 9.24 7.95
C LEU A 48 -13.98 7.79 7.93
N GLU A 49 -15.28 7.56 7.72
CA GLU A 49 -15.86 6.21 7.61
C GLU A 49 -15.35 5.47 6.39
N GLU A 50 -15.28 6.14 5.24
CA GLU A 50 -14.75 5.56 4.00
C GLU A 50 -13.24 5.26 4.12
N LEU A 51 -12.45 6.20 4.66
CA LEU A 51 -11.03 5.98 4.96
C LEU A 51 -10.83 4.80 5.92
N LEU A 52 -11.69 4.65 6.93
CA LEU A 52 -11.62 3.54 7.87
C LEU A 52 -11.80 2.19 7.16
N GLU A 53 -12.74 2.10 6.23
CA GLU A 53 -12.97 0.88 5.44
C GLU A 53 -11.81 0.60 4.48
N ASP A 54 -11.36 1.61 3.75
CA ASP A 54 -10.25 1.49 2.81
C ASP A 54 -8.98 1.03 3.52
N LEU A 55 -8.58 1.71 4.62
CA LEU A 55 -7.38 1.37 5.38
C LEU A 55 -7.45 -0.04 6.01
N LYS A 56 -8.63 -0.52 6.39
CA LYS A 56 -8.80 -1.92 6.87
C LYS A 56 -8.59 -2.92 5.74
N ARG A 57 -9.15 -2.67 4.56
CA ARG A 57 -8.98 -3.55 3.38
C ARG A 57 -7.53 -3.54 2.91
N ASP A 58 -6.91 -2.38 2.91
CA ASP A 58 -5.50 -2.16 2.59
C ASP A 58 -4.60 -2.93 3.57
N SER A 59 -4.80 -2.80 4.88
CA SER A 59 -4.01 -3.53 5.89
C SER A 59 -4.10 -5.05 5.73
N ALA A 60 -5.31 -5.59 5.54
CA ALA A 60 -5.50 -7.01 5.32
C ALA A 60 -4.79 -7.51 4.04
N THR A 61 -4.73 -6.65 3.02
CA THR A 61 -3.98 -6.92 1.81
C THR A 61 -2.48 -6.92 2.10
N VAL A 62 -1.94 -5.91 2.79
CA VAL A 62 -0.52 -5.88 3.18
C VAL A 62 -0.12 -7.13 3.98
N ASP A 63 -0.93 -7.54 4.96
CA ASP A 63 -0.70 -8.75 5.76
C ASP A 63 -0.59 -10.01 4.89
N ARG A 64 -1.51 -10.16 3.92
CA ARG A 64 -1.47 -11.28 2.97
C ARG A 64 -0.18 -11.27 2.15
N TYR A 65 0.23 -10.12 1.65
CA TYR A 65 1.46 -10.01 0.85
C TYR A 65 2.73 -10.20 1.69
N ALA A 66 2.73 -9.80 2.97
CA ALA A 66 3.79 -10.11 3.93
C ALA A 66 3.93 -11.60 4.19
N MET A 67 2.81 -12.30 4.33
CA MET A 67 2.81 -13.75 4.45
C MET A 67 3.37 -14.43 3.18
N LEU A 68 2.96 -13.98 1.99
CA LEU A 68 3.47 -14.51 0.71
C LEU A 68 4.98 -14.27 0.55
N ALA A 69 5.46 -13.06 0.88
CA ALA A 69 6.88 -12.74 0.83
C ALA A 69 7.69 -13.60 1.83
N LYS A 70 7.13 -13.87 3.01
CA LYS A 70 7.73 -14.78 3.99
C LYS A 70 7.84 -16.20 3.46
N TRP A 71 6.78 -16.77 2.88
CA TRP A 71 6.85 -18.13 2.31
C TRP A 71 7.91 -18.23 1.23
N LYS A 72 7.95 -17.25 0.33
CA LYS A 72 8.95 -17.20 -0.72
C LYS A 72 10.38 -17.06 -0.20
N TYR A 73 10.58 -16.34 0.91
CA TYR A 73 11.86 -16.29 1.59
C TYR A 73 12.30 -17.67 2.08
N GLU A 74 11.38 -18.44 2.69
CA GLU A 74 11.66 -19.82 3.10
C GLU A 74 11.94 -20.75 1.90
N ASP A 75 11.20 -20.60 0.80
CA ASP A 75 11.44 -21.36 -0.43
C ASP A 75 12.84 -21.08 -1.00
N GLY A 76 13.25 -19.81 -0.99
CA GLY A 76 14.61 -19.40 -1.36
C GLY A 76 15.68 -19.94 -0.41
N LYS A 77 15.36 -20.08 0.89
CA LYS A 77 16.27 -20.67 1.87
C LYS A 77 16.50 -22.15 1.58
N TYR A 78 15.46 -22.86 1.18
CA TYR A 78 15.58 -24.25 0.76
C TYR A 78 16.51 -24.39 -0.47
N VAL A 79 16.37 -23.50 -1.46
CA VAL A 79 17.28 -23.44 -2.62
C VAL A 79 18.72 -23.11 -2.19
N GLU A 80 18.92 -22.16 -1.27
CA GLU A 80 20.24 -21.84 -0.73
C GLU A 80 20.90 -23.07 -0.09
N GLN A 81 20.16 -23.82 0.72
CA GLN A 81 20.63 -25.06 1.35
C GLN A 81 20.98 -26.14 0.32
N PHE A 82 20.17 -26.29 -0.72
CA PHE A 82 20.44 -27.18 -1.84
C PHE A 82 21.78 -26.84 -2.51
N LEU A 83 22.01 -25.56 -2.80
CA LEU A 83 23.25 -25.07 -3.42
C LEU A 83 24.48 -25.28 -2.54
N LYS A 84 24.33 -25.17 -1.22
CA LYS A 84 25.42 -25.36 -0.26
C LYS A 84 25.70 -26.81 0.13
N ASN A 85 24.96 -27.77 -0.43
CA ASN A 85 25.00 -29.18 0.00
C ASN A 85 24.64 -29.37 1.49
N GLU A 86 23.72 -28.54 2.02
CA GLU A 86 23.27 -28.61 3.41
C GLU A 86 22.03 -29.50 3.60
N LEU A 87 21.41 -29.95 2.50
CA LEU A 87 20.28 -30.87 2.53
C LEU A 87 20.76 -32.32 2.62
N GLN A 88 20.18 -33.10 3.54
CA GLN A 88 20.45 -34.54 3.66
C GLN A 88 19.97 -35.32 2.43
N GLU A 89 18.77 -35.00 1.96
CA GLU A 89 18.18 -35.52 0.72
C GLU A 89 17.41 -34.37 0.07
N ALA A 90 17.72 -34.08 -1.19
CA ALA A 90 17.07 -33.01 -1.94
C ALA A 90 15.88 -33.55 -2.73
N ASP A 91 14.71 -32.96 -2.51
CA ASP A 91 13.55 -33.17 -3.38
C ASP A 91 13.71 -32.26 -4.60
N TYR A 92 14.15 -32.83 -5.72
CA TYR A 92 14.42 -32.08 -6.94
C TYR A 92 13.16 -31.46 -7.57
N SER A 93 11.96 -32.03 -7.34
CA SER A 93 10.70 -31.39 -7.75
C SER A 93 10.45 -30.11 -6.96
N LEU A 94 10.68 -30.15 -5.66
CA LEU A 94 10.57 -28.98 -4.79
C LEU A 94 11.65 -27.94 -5.11
N VAL A 95 12.90 -28.37 -5.34
CA VAL A 95 13.98 -27.47 -5.77
C VAL A 95 13.57 -26.75 -7.05
N LEU A 96 13.07 -27.50 -8.05
CA LEU A 96 12.62 -26.93 -9.32
C LEU A 96 11.53 -25.87 -9.10
N ASN A 97 10.46 -26.22 -8.40
CA ASN A 97 9.38 -25.30 -8.08
C ASN A 97 9.92 -24.02 -7.41
N ASN A 98 10.76 -24.19 -6.39
CA ASN A 98 11.26 -23.08 -5.59
C ASN A 98 12.22 -22.18 -6.37
N LEU A 99 13.07 -22.73 -7.24
CA LEU A 99 13.92 -21.94 -8.15
C LEU A 99 13.09 -20.96 -8.97
N PHE A 100 12.08 -21.47 -9.64
CA PHE A 100 11.23 -20.69 -10.53
C PHE A 100 10.35 -19.66 -9.80
N TRP A 101 9.80 -20.02 -8.62
CA TRP A 101 9.05 -19.06 -7.80
C TRP A 101 9.94 -18.00 -7.15
N ASN A 102 11.20 -18.33 -6.85
CA ASN A 102 12.14 -17.39 -6.26
C ASN A 102 12.40 -16.18 -7.17
N GLY A 103 12.38 -16.41 -8.49
CA GLY A 103 12.54 -15.39 -9.53
C GLY A 103 11.31 -14.52 -9.81
N ARG A 104 10.18 -14.75 -9.13
CA ARG A 104 9.01 -13.85 -9.21
C ARG A 104 9.15 -12.72 -8.20
N ASN A 105 8.38 -11.64 -8.32
CA ASN A 105 8.32 -10.60 -7.29
C ASN A 105 6.92 -10.56 -6.66
N VAL A 106 6.86 -10.47 -5.34
CA VAL A 106 5.60 -10.37 -4.60
C VAL A 106 5.31 -8.88 -4.40
N GLN A 107 4.54 -8.30 -5.32
CA GLN A 107 4.31 -6.85 -5.34
C GLN A 107 2.97 -6.49 -4.69
N TYR A 108 3.06 -5.72 -3.61
CA TYR A 108 1.92 -5.04 -3.02
C TYR A 108 1.70 -3.67 -3.71
N ARG A 109 0.45 -3.33 -4.02
CA ARG A 109 0.05 -1.98 -4.43
C ARG A 109 -1.10 -1.52 -3.53
N PRO A 110 -0.96 -0.35 -2.87
CA PRO A 110 -2.00 0.18 -2.01
C PRO A 110 -3.23 0.60 -2.81
N TYR A 111 -4.40 0.52 -2.18
CA TYR A 111 -5.66 0.92 -2.79
C TYR A 111 -6.56 1.59 -1.75
N ILE A 112 -6.57 2.92 -1.78
CA ILE A 112 -7.32 3.77 -0.84
C ILE A 112 -7.99 4.88 -1.66
N PRO A 113 -9.09 4.56 -2.37
CA PRO A 113 -9.75 5.50 -3.28
C PRO A 113 -10.24 6.77 -2.59
N THR A 114 -10.61 6.70 -1.31
CA THR A 114 -11.06 7.88 -0.56
C THR A 114 -9.96 8.95 -0.46
N TYR A 115 -8.70 8.55 -0.28
CA TYR A 115 -7.60 9.50 -0.26
C TYR A 115 -7.33 10.08 -1.65
N ASP A 116 -7.42 9.27 -2.70
CA ASP A 116 -7.27 9.73 -4.08
C ASP A 116 -8.35 10.77 -4.44
N GLU A 117 -9.60 10.55 -3.98
CA GLU A 117 -10.69 11.53 -4.09
C GLU A 117 -10.36 12.82 -3.33
N LEU A 118 -9.98 12.73 -2.05
CA LEU A 118 -9.63 13.88 -1.22
C LEU A 118 -8.51 14.75 -1.83
N ILE A 119 -7.53 14.13 -2.49
CA ILE A 119 -6.45 14.85 -3.17
C ILE A 119 -6.93 15.44 -4.49
N SER A 120 -7.57 14.64 -5.35
CA SER A 120 -7.99 15.09 -6.69
C SER A 120 -9.05 16.18 -6.66
N THR A 121 -9.91 16.20 -5.64
CA THR A 121 -10.96 17.22 -5.45
C THR A 121 -10.48 18.42 -4.63
N GLY A 122 -9.27 18.38 -4.05
CA GLY A 122 -8.79 19.43 -3.14
C GLY A 122 -9.44 19.42 -1.76
N ASN A 123 -10.20 18.37 -1.42
CA ASN A 123 -10.98 18.25 -0.19
C ASN A 123 -10.19 17.71 1.01
N LEU A 124 -8.88 17.52 0.92
CA LEU A 124 -8.08 17.06 2.06
C LEU A 124 -8.19 17.99 3.30
N SER A 125 -8.50 19.28 3.09
CA SER A 125 -8.76 20.24 4.18
C SER A 125 -10.07 19.98 4.94
N THR A 126 -10.98 19.16 4.40
CA THR A 126 -12.22 18.73 5.07
C THR A 126 -11.93 17.88 6.29
N LEU A 127 -10.86 17.08 6.27
CA LEU A 127 -10.35 16.41 7.47
C LEU A 127 -9.78 17.47 8.40
N GLN A 128 -10.38 17.73 9.56
CA GLN A 128 -10.00 18.83 10.45
C GLN A 128 -8.77 18.50 11.29
N ASN A 129 -8.54 17.23 11.60
CA ASN A 129 -7.36 16.81 12.36
C ASN A 129 -6.06 16.95 11.55
N ALA A 130 -5.20 17.87 12.01
CA ALA A 130 -3.92 18.14 11.37
C ALA A 130 -2.94 16.95 11.45
N GLU A 131 -2.98 16.18 12.52
CA GLU A 131 -2.16 14.97 12.68
C GLU A 131 -2.58 13.90 11.67
N LEU A 132 -3.89 13.65 11.54
CA LEU A 132 -4.43 12.70 10.56
C LEU A 132 -4.00 13.07 9.13
N ARG A 133 -4.21 14.34 8.73
CA ARG A 133 -3.77 14.83 7.42
C ARG A 133 -2.27 14.63 7.19
N SER A 134 -1.47 14.91 8.20
CA SER A 134 0.00 14.76 8.13
C SER A 134 0.42 13.30 7.95
N LYS A 135 -0.14 12.40 8.77
CA LYS A 135 0.16 10.95 8.69
C LYS A 135 -0.33 10.34 7.39
N LEU A 136 -1.51 10.70 6.90
CA LEU A 136 -1.99 10.28 5.57
C LEU A 136 -1.00 10.73 4.48
N ARG A 137 -0.65 12.03 4.41
CA ARG A 137 0.36 12.50 3.44
C ARG A 137 1.68 11.72 3.54
N GLY A 138 2.14 11.44 4.76
CA GLY A 138 3.34 10.63 5.01
C GLY A 138 3.23 9.21 4.43
N LEU A 139 2.11 8.53 4.68
CA LEU A 139 1.82 7.19 4.18
C LEU A 139 1.84 7.16 2.63
N PHE A 140 1.11 8.06 1.98
CA PHE A 140 1.02 8.07 0.52
C PHE A 140 2.32 8.51 -0.16
N ASN A 141 3.05 9.46 0.42
CA ASN A 141 4.39 9.82 -0.06
C ASN A 141 5.33 8.60 0.01
N ARG A 142 5.21 7.77 1.05
CA ARG A 142 5.97 6.52 1.14
C ARG A 142 5.53 5.51 0.09
N TYR A 143 4.23 5.33 -0.13
CA TYR A 143 3.73 4.46 -1.20
C TYR A 143 4.27 4.84 -2.57
N GLN A 144 4.28 6.13 -2.92
CA GLN A 144 4.86 6.61 -4.18
C GLN A 144 6.37 6.35 -4.27
N LYS A 145 7.12 6.52 -3.17
CA LYS A 145 8.56 6.17 -3.12
C LYS A 145 8.79 4.67 -3.28
N ASN A 146 7.94 3.83 -2.68
CA ASN A 146 8.03 2.39 -2.81
C ASN A 146 7.77 1.93 -4.25
N GLU A 147 6.83 2.57 -4.94
CA GLU A 147 6.53 2.28 -6.33
C GLU A 147 7.67 2.64 -7.28
N THR A 148 8.28 3.80 -7.10
CA THR A 148 9.34 4.28 -8.00
C THR A 148 10.71 3.69 -7.73
N PHE A 149 11.08 3.42 -6.47
CA PHE A 149 12.42 2.95 -6.13
C PHE A 149 12.47 1.44 -5.90
N PHE A 150 11.75 0.95 -4.90
CA PHE A 150 11.88 -0.43 -4.43
C PHE A 150 11.32 -1.43 -5.44
N ILE A 151 10.15 -1.15 -6.03
CA ILE A 151 9.51 -2.08 -6.96
C ILE A 151 10.39 -2.28 -8.20
N GLU A 152 10.87 -1.21 -8.82
CA GLU A 152 11.72 -1.31 -10.02
C GLU A 152 13.02 -2.05 -9.73
N GLU A 153 13.69 -1.72 -8.64
CA GLU A 153 14.94 -2.37 -8.25
C GLU A 153 14.74 -3.87 -7.93
N PHE A 154 13.68 -4.23 -7.21
CA PHE A 154 13.35 -5.61 -6.92
C PHE A 154 13.06 -6.40 -8.20
N GLN A 155 12.32 -5.82 -9.15
CA GLN A 155 12.06 -6.44 -10.44
C GLN A 155 13.35 -6.67 -11.23
N GLN A 156 14.27 -5.70 -11.26
CA GLN A 156 15.56 -5.85 -11.96
C GLN A 156 16.42 -6.96 -11.36
N ARG A 157 16.53 -7.01 -10.02
CA ARG A 157 17.29 -8.08 -9.34
C ARG A 157 16.69 -9.46 -9.61
N LYS A 158 15.35 -9.59 -9.59
CA LYS A 158 14.65 -10.85 -9.90
C LYS A 158 14.74 -11.23 -11.38
N LEU A 159 14.76 -10.26 -12.30
CA LEU A 159 14.98 -10.48 -13.72
C LEU A 159 16.40 -11.02 -14.00
N ASN A 160 17.41 -10.47 -13.34
CA ASN A 160 18.79 -10.97 -13.47
C ASN A 160 18.90 -12.43 -12.99
N TYR A 161 18.25 -12.76 -11.86
CA TYR A 161 18.13 -14.14 -11.42
C TYR A 161 17.46 -15.04 -12.45
N ASN A 162 16.34 -14.61 -13.07
CA ASN A 162 15.66 -15.40 -14.10
C ASN A 162 16.55 -15.61 -15.33
N ASN A 163 17.25 -14.58 -15.79
CA ASN A 163 18.19 -14.70 -16.92
C ASN A 163 19.30 -15.71 -16.61
N HIS A 164 19.79 -15.73 -15.37
CA HIS A 164 20.74 -16.74 -14.91
C HIS A 164 20.12 -18.14 -14.86
N LEU A 165 18.92 -18.27 -14.29
CA LEU A 165 18.19 -19.53 -14.20
C LEU A 165 17.98 -20.18 -15.59
N PHE A 166 17.58 -19.38 -16.59
CA PHE A 166 17.31 -19.88 -17.93
C PHE A 166 18.55 -20.36 -18.70
N LYS A 167 19.76 -20.12 -18.21
CA LYS A 167 20.98 -20.77 -18.74
C LYS A 167 20.91 -22.29 -18.57
N TYR A 168 20.29 -22.77 -17.49
CA TYR A 168 20.30 -24.18 -17.06
C TYR A 168 18.94 -24.88 -17.20
N PHE A 169 17.86 -24.11 -17.16
CA PHE A 169 16.49 -24.62 -17.21
C PHE A 169 15.74 -24.07 -18.41
N SER A 170 14.92 -24.91 -19.06
CA SER A 170 13.98 -24.48 -20.10
C SER A 170 12.99 -23.43 -19.57
N ALA A 171 12.74 -22.35 -20.32
CA ALA A 171 11.82 -21.30 -19.91
C ALA A 171 10.35 -21.79 -19.88
N GLU A 172 10.05 -22.78 -20.71
CA GLU A 172 8.75 -23.47 -20.83
C GLU A 172 8.36 -24.19 -19.54
N LEU A 173 9.32 -24.55 -18.68
CA LEU A 173 9.01 -25.13 -17.36
C LEU A 173 8.10 -24.23 -16.53
N MET A 174 8.12 -22.91 -16.76
CA MET A 174 7.21 -22.01 -16.06
C MET A 174 5.73 -22.25 -16.37
N SER A 175 5.37 -22.62 -17.60
CA SER A 175 3.97 -22.92 -17.90
C SER A 175 3.53 -24.16 -17.13
N VAL A 176 4.39 -25.18 -17.11
CA VAL A 176 4.10 -26.44 -16.44
C VAL A 176 3.98 -26.27 -14.93
N ILE A 177 4.90 -25.52 -14.30
CA ILE A 177 4.88 -25.23 -12.86
C ILE A 177 3.62 -24.45 -12.46
N VAL A 178 3.18 -23.50 -13.29
CA VAL A 178 1.99 -22.70 -13.01
C VAL A 178 0.72 -23.55 -13.12
N GLU A 179 0.64 -24.43 -14.13
CA GLU A 179 -0.51 -25.29 -14.40
C GLU A 179 -0.60 -26.51 -13.47
N ALA A 180 0.51 -26.92 -12.84
CA ALA A 180 0.54 -28.08 -11.97
C ALA A 180 -0.50 -27.97 -10.83
N PRO A 181 -1.13 -29.09 -10.44
CA PRO A 181 -2.09 -29.09 -9.34
C PRO A 181 -1.40 -28.67 -8.05
N ALA A 182 -2.07 -27.80 -7.29
CA ALA A 182 -1.60 -27.41 -5.96
C ALA A 182 -2.10 -28.43 -4.94
N ASP A 183 -1.20 -28.91 -4.08
CA ASP A 183 -1.59 -29.53 -2.83
C ASP A 183 -1.82 -28.42 -1.80
N ASP A 184 -3.09 -28.14 -1.50
CA ASP A 184 -3.49 -27.12 -0.52
C ASP A 184 -2.96 -27.43 0.89
N LYS A 185 -2.64 -28.70 1.21
CA LYS A 185 -2.09 -29.09 2.52
C LYS A 185 -0.59 -28.82 2.60
N GLU A 186 0.16 -29.10 1.53
CA GLU A 186 1.62 -28.95 1.51
C GLU A 186 2.10 -27.62 0.91
N ARG A 187 1.19 -26.83 0.34
CA ARG A 187 1.49 -25.54 -0.33
C ARG A 187 2.50 -25.69 -1.47
N ARG A 188 2.46 -26.84 -2.15
CA ARG A 188 3.38 -27.21 -3.23
C ARG A 188 2.63 -27.55 -4.49
N LYS A 189 3.26 -27.30 -5.63
CA LYS A 189 2.84 -27.85 -6.91
C LYS A 189 3.27 -29.31 -6.95
N VAL A 190 2.36 -30.21 -7.27
CA VAL A 190 2.69 -31.62 -7.47
C VAL A 190 3.35 -31.74 -8.84
N LEU A 191 4.68 -31.89 -8.83
CA LEU A 191 5.50 -32.03 -10.02
C LEU A 191 6.17 -33.40 -10.00
N GLU A 192 5.89 -34.21 -11.01
CA GLU A 192 6.64 -35.45 -11.26
C GLU A 192 7.74 -35.15 -12.28
N LEU A 193 9.01 -35.22 -11.88
CA LEU A 193 10.14 -34.92 -12.80
C LEU A 193 10.17 -35.85 -14.02
N ALA A 194 9.60 -37.05 -13.90
CA ALA A 194 9.48 -37.98 -15.01
C ALA A 194 8.63 -37.40 -16.16
N ASP A 195 7.59 -36.63 -15.84
CA ASP A 195 6.73 -35.96 -16.83
C ASP A 195 7.41 -34.75 -17.47
N LEU A 196 8.56 -34.33 -16.94
CA LEU A 196 9.32 -33.16 -17.40
C LEU A 196 10.58 -33.56 -18.19
N SER A 197 10.72 -34.81 -18.60
CA SER A 197 11.93 -35.32 -19.26
C SER A 197 12.29 -34.61 -20.56
N ASP A 198 11.31 -34.00 -21.23
CA ASP A 198 11.50 -33.27 -22.49
C ASP A 198 12.11 -31.87 -22.29
N TYR A 199 12.16 -31.38 -21.05
CA TYR A 199 12.69 -30.07 -20.71
C TYR A 199 14.15 -30.15 -20.22
N ARG A 200 14.95 -29.16 -20.59
CA ARG A 200 16.32 -29.04 -20.07
C ARG A 200 16.25 -28.68 -18.58
N MET A 201 16.88 -29.50 -17.74
CA MET A 201 16.96 -29.32 -16.29
C MET A 201 18.36 -29.68 -15.78
N GLU A 202 19.30 -28.74 -15.88
CA GLU A 202 20.70 -28.98 -15.51
C GLU A 202 21.01 -28.60 -14.05
N PHE A 203 20.41 -29.30 -13.09
CA PHE A 203 20.56 -28.99 -11.66
C PHE A 203 22.01 -28.96 -11.18
N GLU A 204 22.82 -29.93 -11.57
CA GLU A 204 24.23 -29.98 -11.13
C GLU A 204 25.08 -28.88 -11.77
N ALA A 205 24.79 -28.49 -13.02
CA ALA A 205 25.48 -27.37 -13.65
C ALA A 205 25.11 -26.03 -12.99
N PHE A 206 23.82 -25.83 -12.68
CA PHE A 206 23.36 -24.68 -11.91
C PHE A 206 24.02 -24.65 -10.53
N LYS A 207 24.06 -25.79 -9.84
CA LYS A 207 24.61 -25.91 -8.49
C LYS A 207 26.10 -25.61 -8.41
N ASN A 208 26.87 -25.98 -9.43
CA ASN A 208 28.31 -25.78 -9.49
C ASN A 208 28.73 -24.39 -9.99
N ASP A 209 27.80 -23.56 -10.48
CA ASP A 209 28.09 -22.16 -10.82
C ASP A 209 28.04 -21.27 -9.55
N PRO A 210 29.15 -20.61 -9.16
CA PRO A 210 29.16 -19.67 -8.03
C PRO A 210 28.16 -18.52 -8.16
N GLU A 211 27.82 -18.10 -9.39
CA GLU A 211 26.82 -17.06 -9.66
C GLU A 211 25.42 -17.51 -9.17
N SER A 212 25.10 -18.81 -9.21
CA SER A 212 23.79 -19.32 -8.78
C SER A 212 23.51 -19.03 -7.31
N LEU A 213 24.48 -19.29 -6.43
CA LEU A 213 24.33 -19.01 -5.00
C LEU A 213 24.19 -17.51 -4.76
N GLN A 214 25.00 -16.70 -5.44
CA GLN A 214 24.92 -15.24 -5.35
C GLN A 214 23.54 -14.72 -5.76
N GLN A 215 23.00 -15.18 -6.89
CA GLN A 215 21.70 -14.74 -7.41
C GLN A 215 20.56 -15.17 -6.47
N VAL A 216 20.60 -16.37 -5.89
CA VAL A 216 19.63 -16.80 -4.86
C VAL A 216 19.72 -15.93 -3.61
N GLN A 217 20.92 -15.57 -3.16
CA GLN A 217 21.11 -14.70 -2.00
C GLN A 217 20.62 -13.26 -2.24
N ILE A 218 20.83 -12.72 -3.45
CA ILE A 218 20.25 -11.43 -3.86
C ILE A 218 18.72 -11.49 -3.77
N CYS A 219 18.14 -12.57 -4.27
CA CYS A 219 16.70 -12.77 -4.22
C CYS A 219 16.16 -12.87 -2.79
N LEU A 220 16.86 -13.57 -1.89
CA LEU A 220 16.55 -13.62 -0.46
C LEU A 220 16.63 -12.24 0.20
N GLY A 221 17.60 -11.42 -0.20
CA GLY A 221 17.72 -10.03 0.22
C GLY A 221 16.47 -9.22 -0.15
N VAL A 222 16.06 -9.30 -1.43
CA VAL A 222 14.83 -8.66 -1.93
C VAL A 222 13.61 -9.08 -1.13
N ASP A 223 13.42 -10.38 -0.90
CA ASP A 223 12.24 -10.87 -0.19
C ASP A 223 12.24 -10.44 1.29
N ARG A 224 13.41 -10.39 1.94
CA ARG A 224 13.55 -9.86 3.31
C ARG A 224 13.29 -8.35 3.39
N GLU A 225 13.82 -7.57 2.45
CA GLU A 225 13.56 -6.13 2.36
C GLU A 225 12.06 -5.86 2.16
N ASN A 226 11.39 -6.66 1.33
CA ASN A 226 9.95 -6.54 1.08
C ASN A 226 9.12 -6.84 2.34
N ILE A 227 9.44 -7.92 3.07
CA ILE A 227 8.79 -8.25 4.35
C ILE A 227 8.91 -7.08 5.34
N GLN A 228 10.11 -6.50 5.47
CA GLN A 228 10.34 -5.38 6.38
C GLN A 228 9.57 -4.14 5.95
N ASN A 229 9.52 -3.85 4.64
CA ASN A 229 8.76 -2.74 4.08
C ASN A 229 7.25 -2.87 4.34
N GLN A 230 6.70 -4.07 4.18
CA GLN A 230 5.29 -4.35 4.44
C GLN A 230 4.94 -4.25 5.92
N ARG A 231 5.81 -4.77 6.81
CA ARG A 231 5.64 -4.60 8.26
C ARG A 231 5.59 -3.13 8.67
N TYR A 232 6.51 -2.32 8.16
CA TYR A 232 6.51 -0.90 8.45
C TYR A 232 5.25 -0.19 7.93
N ASN A 233 4.74 -0.59 6.75
CA ASN A 233 3.48 -0.04 6.24
C ASN A 233 2.29 -0.40 7.15
N LEU A 234 2.24 -1.63 7.68
CA LEU A 234 1.21 -2.06 8.64
C LEU A 234 1.23 -1.23 9.92
N ASP A 235 2.43 -0.95 10.46
CA ASP A 235 2.58 -0.12 11.66
C ASP A 235 2.01 1.30 11.42
N LEU A 236 2.33 1.91 10.27
CA LEU A 236 1.79 3.23 9.90
C LEU A 236 0.28 3.22 9.70
N VAL A 237 -0.26 2.19 9.03
CA VAL A 237 -1.71 2.06 8.80
C VAL A 237 -2.43 1.84 10.13
N SER A 238 -1.85 1.07 11.05
CA SER A 238 -2.41 0.85 12.39
C SER A 238 -2.52 2.15 13.19
N ASP A 239 -1.48 2.99 13.17
CA ASP A 239 -1.50 4.32 13.79
C ASP A 239 -2.63 5.19 13.23
N ILE A 240 -2.75 5.26 11.90
CA ILE A 240 -3.77 6.07 11.22
C ILE A 240 -5.18 5.53 11.54
N LEU A 241 -5.36 4.21 11.50
CA LEU A 241 -6.62 3.56 11.87
C LEU A 241 -7.05 3.89 13.30
N SER A 242 -6.11 4.02 14.24
CA SER A 242 -6.44 4.45 15.61
C SER A 242 -7.00 5.87 15.62
N ILE A 243 -6.32 6.80 14.95
CA ILE A 243 -6.73 8.22 14.90
C ILE A 243 -8.11 8.35 14.25
N VAL A 244 -8.32 7.71 13.09
CA VAL A 244 -9.61 7.74 12.38
C VAL A 244 -10.75 7.21 13.26
N ARG A 245 -10.53 6.11 13.99
CA ARG A 245 -11.54 5.55 14.89
C ARG A 245 -11.89 6.49 16.04
N ASP A 246 -10.88 7.15 16.61
CA ASP A 246 -11.10 8.05 17.73
C ASP A 246 -11.80 9.34 17.29
N GLU A 247 -11.49 9.86 16.10
CA GLU A 247 -12.23 11.00 15.52
C GLU A 247 -13.69 10.68 15.23
N ILE A 248 -13.98 9.51 14.66
CA ILE A 248 -15.37 9.08 14.42
C ILE A 248 -16.15 9.00 15.74
N LYS A 249 -15.54 8.48 16.82
CA LYS A 249 -16.19 8.39 18.13
C LYS A 249 -16.46 9.76 18.76
N VAL A 250 -15.58 10.74 18.55
CA VAL A 250 -15.75 12.09 19.10
C VAL A 250 -16.83 12.87 18.33
N LYS A 251 -17.00 12.59 17.04
CA LYS A 251 -17.92 13.31 16.14
C LYS A 251 -19.33 12.67 16.06
N LYS A 252 -19.53 11.46 16.58
CA LYS A 252 -20.85 10.79 16.70
C LYS A 252 -21.44 10.97 18.09
#